data_AF-A0A699R0S3-F1
#
_entry.id   AF-A0A699R0S3-F1
#
_cell.length_a   1.000
_cell.length_b   1.000
_cell.length_c   1.000
_cell.angle_alpha   90.00
_cell.angle_beta   90.00
_cell.angle_gamma   90.00
#
_symmetry.space_group_name_H-M   'P 1'
#
loop_
_entity.id
_entity.type
_entity.pdbx_description
1 polymer ?
#
loop_
_entity_poly.entity_id
_entity_poly.type
_entity_poly.pdbx_seq_one_letter_code
_entity_poly.pdbx_strand_id
1 'polypeptide(L)' 'MTVIKNDENELVPTRLVTGWRVCINYKKLNEATRKDHFPLPFMDQMLERLA' A
#
# COMPACT_ATOMS: atom_id res chain seq x y z
N MET A 1 -2.75 16.05 8.05
CA MET A 1 -1.61 15.62 7.21
C MET A 1 -0.54 16.66 7.41
N THR A 2 0.58 16.30 8.03
CA THR A 2 1.66 17.25 8.35
C THR A 2 2.76 17.09 7.32
N VAL A 3 3.14 18.16 6.64
CA VAL A 3 4.23 18.13 5.66
C VAL A 3 5.53 18.35 6.43
N ILE A 4 6.42 17.36 6.41
CA ILE A 4 7.70 17.37 7.12
C ILE A 4 8.82 17.30 6.08
N LYS A 5 9.91 18.03 6.29
CA LYS A 5 11.11 17.92 5.45
C LYS A 5 11.84 16.62 5.79
N ASN A 6 12.13 15.79 4.80
CA ASN A 6 13.02 14.63 4.96
C ASN A 6 14.50 15.08 5.02
N ASP A 7 15.42 14.13 5.17
CA ASP A 7 16.87 14.40 5.25
C ASP A 7 17.43 15.02 3.94
N GLU A 8 16.72 14.84 2.83
CA GLU A 8 17.02 15.41 1.51
C GLU A 8 16.30 16.77 1.30
N ASN A 9 15.68 17.31 2.35
CA ASN A 9 14.98 18.60 2.37
C ASN A 9 13.74 18.65 1.45
N GLU A 10 13.24 17.50 1.01
CA GLU A 10 11.99 17.36 0.27
C GLU A 10 10.79 17.39 1.21
N LEU A 11 9.71 18.01 0.76
CA LEU A 11 8.47 18.13 1.52
C LEU A 11 7.64 16.85 1.38
N VAL A 12 7.77 15.95 2.36
CA VAL A 12 7.01 14.69 2.38
C VAL A 12 5.77 14.85 3.26
N PRO A 13 4.57 14.53 2.75
CA PRO A 13 3.38 14.50 3.58
C PRO A 13 3.44 13.29 4.54
N THR A 14 3.77 13.57 5.80
CA THR A 14 3.84 12.55 6.85
C THR A 14 2.51 12.49 7.59
N ARG A 15 1.95 11.28 7.71
CA ARG A 15 0.84 11.02 8.61
C ARG A 15 1.41 10.76 10.01
N LEU A 16 1.09 11.64 10.97
CA LEU A 16 1.37 11.37 12.38
C LEU A 16 0.72 10.03 12.77
N VAL A 17 1.51 9.09 13.28
CA VAL A 17 1.02 7.78 13.72
C VAL A 17 0.31 7.98 15.05
N THR A 18 -1.01 8.20 15.00
CA THR A 18 -1.83 8.49 16.20
C THR A 18 -2.27 7.23 16.96
N GLY A 19 -1.77 6.04 16.61
CA GLY A 19 -2.12 4.80 17.29
C GLY A 19 -1.34 3.60 16.81
N TRP A 20 -1.22 2.59 17.68
CA TRP A 20 -0.64 1.30 17.35
C TRP A 20 -1.58 0.49 16.45
N ARG A 21 -1.02 -0.15 15.43
CA ARG A 21 -1.73 -1.11 14.59
C ARG A 21 -1.19 -2.50 14.89
N VAL A 22 -2.09 -3.45 15.14
CA VAL A 22 -1.71 -4.86 15.26
C VAL A 22 -1.45 -5.40 13.85
N CYS A 23 -0.22 -5.86 13.60
CA CYS A 23 0.16 -6.53 12.37
C CYS A 23 0.47 -8.00 12.68
N ILE A 24 -0.35 -8.92 12.17
CA ILE A 24 -0.17 -10.35 12.36
C ILE A 24 0.63 -10.90 11.17
N ASN A 25 1.68 -11.66 11.45
CA ASN A 25 2.51 -12.26 10.41
C ASN A 25 1.85 -13.51 9.80
N TYR A 26 1.13 -13.32 8.70
CA TYR A 26 0.44 -14.39 7.96
C TYR A 26 1.33 -15.16 6.97
N LYS A 27 2.65 -14.99 6.94
CA LYS A 27 3.53 -15.64 5.94
C LYS A 27 3.28 -17.16 5.83
N LYS A 28 3.29 -17.87 6.96
CA LYS A 28 3.04 -19.32 7.01
C LYS A 28 1.63 -19.70 6.54
N LEU A 29 0.63 -18.87 6.85
CA LEU A 29 -0.75 -19.11 6.44
C LEU A 29 -0.91 -18.92 4.93
N ASN A 30 -0.36 -17.84 4.39
CA ASN A 30 -0.42 -17.52 2.97
C ASN A 30 0.26 -18.57 2.08
N GLU A 31 1.29 -19.25 2.60
CA GLU A 31 1.95 -20.38 1.94
C GLU A 31 1.09 -21.65 1.96
N ALA A 32 0.35 -21.90 3.04
CA ALA A 32 -0.50 -23.07 3.19
C ALA A 32 -1.82 -22.99 2.40
N THR A 33 -2.27 -21.77 2.05
CA THR A 33 -3.53 -21.56 1.31
C THR A 33 -3.33 -21.50 -0.20
N ARG A 34 -4.27 -22.06 -0.97
CA ARG A 34 -4.29 -21.92 -2.44
C ARG A 34 -4.58 -20.46 -2.81
N LYS A 35 -3.74 -19.88 -3.68
CA LYS A 35 -3.98 -18.54 -4.23
C LYS A 35 -5.09 -18.63 -5.28
N ASP A 36 -6.18 -17.92 -5.02
CA ASP A 36 -7.21 -17.71 -6.04
C ASP A 36 -6.73 -16.67 -7.06
N HIS A 37 -6.77 -17.00 -8.34
CA HIS A 37 -6.29 -16.12 -9.39
C HIS A 37 -7.45 -15.28 -9.94
N PHE A 38 -7.74 -14.18 -9.26
CA PHE A 38 -8.61 -13.14 -9.80
C PHE A 38 -7.74 -12.08 -10.50
N PRO A 39 -7.80 -11.94 -11.84
CA PRO A 39 -7.03 -10.94 -12.54
C PRO A 39 -7.60 -9.55 -12.25
N LEU A 40 -6.96 -8.83 -11.34
CA LEU A 40 -7.22 -7.40 -11.16
C LEU A 40 -6.58 -6.63 -12.31
N PRO A 41 -7.29 -5.70 -12.95
CA PRO A 41 -6.72 -4.89 -14.02
C PRO A 41 -5.59 -4.04 -13.45
N PHE A 42 -4.54 -3.84 -14.25
CA PHE A 42 -3.50 -2.87 -13.93
C PHE A 42 -4.04 -1.45 -14.05
N MET A 43 -3.39 -0.50 -13.37
CA MET A 43 -3.83 0.90 -13.40
C MET A 43 -3.88 1.44 -14.83
N ASP A 44 -2.90 1.14 -15.67
CA ASP A 44 -2.85 1.60 -17.07
C ASP A 44 -4.04 1.07 -17.89
N GLN A 45 -4.43 -0.19 -17.69
CA GLN A 45 -5.61 -0.79 -18.34
C GLN A 45 -6.91 -0.11 -17.92
N MET A 46 -6.99 0.38 -16.68
CA MET A 46 -8.15 1.15 -16.23
C MET A 46 -8.15 2.57 -16.82
N LEU A 47 -6.97 3.19 -16.93
CA LEU A 47 -6.81 4.54 -17.49
C LEU A 47 -7.12 4.59 -18.99
N GLU A 48 -6.71 3.58 -19.76
CA GLU A 48 -7.05 3.46 -21.19
C GLU A 48 -8.57 3.42 -21.44
N ARG A 49 -9.37 2.92 -20.49
CA ARG A 49 -10.84 2.86 -20.61
C ARG A 49 -11.54 4.20 -20.30
N LEU A 50 -10.82 5.17 -19.75
CA LEU A 50 -11.35 6.50 -19.39
C LEU A 50 -11.02 7.57 -20.44
N ALA A 51 -10.12 7.27 -21.38
CA ALA A 51 -9.79 8.11 -22.53
C ALA A 51 -10.76 7.85 -23.69
#